data_AF-A0A5N9I305-F1
#
_entry.id   AF-A0A5N9I305-F1
#
_cell.length_a   1.000
_cell.length_b   1.000
_cell.length_c   1.000
_cell.angle_alpha   90.00
_cell.angle_beta   90.00
_cell.angle_gamma   90.00
#
_symmetry.space_group_name_H-M   'P 1'
#
loop_
_entity.id
_entity.type
_entity.pdbx_description
1 polymer ?
#
loop_
_entity_poly.entity_id
_entity_poly.type
_entity_poly.pdbx_seq_one_letter_code
_entity_poly.pdbx_strand_id
1 'polypeptide(L)'
;MVASNFRFFPRLLLAGALIGLAGCSPQQGHDIVSQFGNGKPSELFQTSVDRMATLAMRDNLQSLYLLMNKLYLRNPNQLTLSGYLDAATAERQIRIAIEQRQPLPQLGNRRDLAALSYALSPEFRGDRVGAFIYAIGSMLITAHGGRTEFYMTDTLDPLFINNAARNIEKATWMLSQRQDANGVLLLFSNEISEEGSNLSFAVEFGKVVARLDLLAELLDERYRRIGLNYAQSLLLMNFLPVQ
;
A
#
# COMPACT_ATOMS: atom_id res chain seq x y z
N MET A 1 -87.66 -26.72 22.89
CA MET A 1 -87.12 -25.72 21.95
C MET A 1 -85.69 -26.10 21.65
N VAL A 2 -85.46 -26.61 20.44
CA VAL A 2 -84.22 -27.27 20.02
C VAL A 2 -83.16 -26.22 19.66
N ALA A 3 -81.98 -26.36 20.24
CA ALA A 3 -80.78 -25.60 19.94
C ALA A 3 -80.00 -26.20 18.75
N SER A 4 -79.39 -25.30 17.98
CA SER A 4 -78.11 -25.42 17.26
C SER A 4 -77.85 -26.63 16.36
N ASN A 5 -77.63 -26.37 15.06
CA ASN A 5 -76.29 -26.43 14.45
C ASN A 5 -76.36 -26.18 12.93
N PHE A 6 -75.97 -24.98 12.51
CA PHE A 6 -75.61 -24.70 11.12
C PHE A 6 -74.11 -24.89 10.95
N ARG A 7 -73.75 -25.75 10.00
CA ARG A 7 -72.40 -25.90 9.44
C ARG A 7 -72.09 -24.71 8.53
N PHE A 8 -70.86 -24.20 8.49
CA PHE A 8 -70.03 -24.12 7.27
C PHE A 8 -68.69 -23.37 7.48
N PHE A 9 -67.64 -23.95 6.87
CA PHE A 9 -66.30 -23.43 6.51
C PHE A 9 -65.20 -23.21 7.58
N PRO A 10 -64.21 -24.13 7.63
CA PRO A 10 -62.82 -23.83 7.92
C PRO A 10 -61.98 -24.06 6.66
N ARG A 11 -61.81 -23.06 5.80
CA ARG A 11 -60.84 -23.09 4.69
C ARG A 11 -60.25 -21.69 4.45
N LEU A 12 -59.57 -21.15 5.45
CA LEU A 12 -58.78 -19.93 5.24
C LEU A 12 -57.64 -19.78 6.26
N LEU A 13 -56.87 -20.84 6.53
CA LEU A 13 -55.65 -20.75 7.34
C LEU A 13 -54.55 -21.70 6.82
N LEU A 14 -54.38 -21.76 5.49
CA LEU A 14 -53.27 -22.51 4.88
C LEU A 14 -52.85 -21.88 3.55
N ALA A 15 -52.53 -20.58 3.56
CA ALA A 15 -52.00 -19.88 2.37
C ALA A 15 -51.04 -18.73 2.76
N GLY A 16 -50.24 -18.92 3.81
CA GLY A 16 -49.34 -17.86 4.31
C GLY A 16 -47.98 -18.36 4.81
N ALA A 17 -47.48 -19.50 4.33
CA ALA A 17 -46.23 -20.08 4.84
C ALA A 17 -45.32 -20.73 3.77
N LEU A 18 -45.39 -20.29 2.50
CA LEU A 18 -44.58 -20.88 1.41
C LEU A 18 -43.96 -19.87 0.44
N ILE A 19 -43.85 -18.58 0.81
CA ILE A 19 -43.12 -17.59 0.00
C ILE A 19 -42.08 -16.92 0.89
N GLY A 20 -40.97 -17.61 1.10
CA GLY A 20 -39.86 -17.11 1.92
C GLY A 20 -38.52 -17.80 1.72
N LEU A 21 -38.39 -18.65 0.69
CA LEU A 21 -37.12 -19.30 0.35
C LEU A 21 -36.70 -18.97 -1.10
N ALA A 22 -36.84 -17.71 -1.50
CA ALA A 22 -35.99 -17.17 -2.56
C ALA A 22 -34.60 -16.95 -1.94
N GLY A 23 -33.86 -18.06 -1.79
CA GLY A 23 -32.43 -17.99 -1.47
C GLY A 23 -31.73 -17.21 -2.56
N CYS A 24 -31.11 -16.08 -2.21
CA CYS A 24 -30.14 -15.43 -3.07
C CYS A 24 -28.99 -16.43 -3.28
N SER A 25 -29.01 -17.13 -4.42
CA SER A 25 -27.85 -17.89 -4.86
C SER A 25 -26.73 -16.87 -5.12
N PRO A 26 -25.56 -16.97 -4.45
CA PRO A 26 -24.51 -15.99 -4.66
C PRO A 26 -24.01 -16.11 -6.10
N GLN A 27 -23.89 -14.96 -6.75
CA GLN A 27 -23.31 -14.78 -8.08
C GLN A 27 -21.78 -15.00 -8.06
N GLN A 28 -21.30 -16.00 -7.33
CA GLN A 28 -19.89 -16.31 -7.12
C GLN A 28 -19.23 -16.96 -8.35
N GLY A 29 -19.97 -17.69 -9.17
CA GLY A 29 -19.40 -18.44 -10.31
C GLY A 29 -18.87 -17.59 -11.45
N HIS A 30 -19.50 -16.44 -11.74
CA HIS A 30 -19.08 -15.55 -12.83
C HIS A 30 -17.81 -14.74 -12.44
N ASP A 31 -17.70 -14.40 -11.15
CA ASP A 31 -16.54 -13.68 -10.60
C ASP A 31 -15.27 -14.54 -10.55
N ILE A 32 -15.39 -15.84 -10.28
CA ILE A 32 -14.22 -16.73 -10.25
C ILE A 32 -13.60 -16.86 -11.65
N VAL A 33 -14.41 -17.04 -12.70
CA VAL A 33 -13.93 -17.19 -14.08
C VAL A 33 -13.30 -15.90 -14.61
N SER A 34 -13.86 -14.73 -14.29
CA SER A 34 -13.29 -13.43 -14.67
C SER A 34 -11.97 -13.13 -13.93
N GLN A 35 -11.86 -13.54 -12.65
CA GLN A 35 -10.61 -13.43 -11.88
C GLN A 35 -9.50 -14.30 -12.47
N PHE A 36 -9.80 -15.52 -12.93
CA PHE A 36 -8.82 -16.36 -13.63
C PHE A 36 -8.36 -15.78 -14.97
N GLY A 37 -9.25 -15.10 -15.71
CA GLY A 37 -8.90 -14.45 -16.99
C GLY A 37 -8.05 -13.18 -16.84
N ASN A 38 -8.08 -12.52 -15.67
CA ASN A 38 -7.36 -11.28 -15.40
C ASN A 38 -6.04 -11.47 -14.63
N GLY A 39 -5.77 -12.67 -14.10
CA GLY A 39 -4.54 -12.97 -13.36
C GLY A 39 -3.33 -13.19 -14.26
N LYS A 40 -2.14 -12.73 -13.84
CA LYS A 40 -0.89 -13.09 -14.54
C LYS A 40 -0.50 -14.52 -14.19
N PRO A 41 0.01 -15.34 -15.15
CA PRO A 41 0.48 -16.70 -14.85
C PRO A 41 1.55 -16.78 -13.76
N SER A 42 2.36 -15.73 -13.60
CA SER A 42 3.39 -15.65 -12.55
C SER A 42 2.80 -15.63 -11.13
N GLU A 43 1.54 -15.22 -10.97
CA GLU A 43 0.86 -15.16 -9.66
C GLU A 43 0.69 -16.55 -9.01
N LEU A 44 0.73 -17.63 -9.81
CA LEU A 44 0.69 -19.01 -9.29
C LEU A 44 1.91 -19.36 -8.42
N PHE A 45 3.00 -18.60 -8.55
CA PHE A 45 4.22 -18.76 -7.75
C PHE A 45 4.27 -17.80 -6.55
N GLN A 46 3.17 -17.14 -6.22
CA GLN A 46 3.05 -16.26 -5.06
C GLN A 46 2.24 -16.94 -3.96
N THR A 47 2.74 -16.95 -2.72
CA THR A 47 1.86 -17.22 -1.58
C THR A 47 0.89 -16.06 -1.37
N SER A 48 -0.13 -16.23 -0.52
CA SER A 48 -1.02 -15.14 -0.14
C SER A 48 -0.26 -13.94 0.43
N VAL A 49 0.80 -14.18 1.22
CA VAL A 49 1.65 -13.11 1.79
C VAL A 49 2.47 -12.42 0.70
N ASP A 50 3.01 -13.16 -0.27
CA ASP A 50 3.79 -12.58 -1.37
C ASP A 50 2.89 -11.76 -2.31
N ARG A 51 1.65 -12.23 -2.53
CA ARG A 51 0.63 -11.47 -3.27
C ARG A 51 0.26 -10.18 -2.55
N MET A 52 0.04 -10.25 -1.24
CA MET A 52 -0.21 -9.06 -0.41
C MET A 52 0.96 -8.09 -0.45
N ALA A 53 2.21 -8.56 -0.35
CA ALA A 53 3.40 -7.73 -0.47
C ALA A 53 3.49 -7.04 -1.85
N THR A 54 3.18 -7.77 -2.93
CA THR A 54 3.20 -7.25 -4.30
C THR A 54 2.17 -6.14 -4.48
N LEU A 55 0.94 -6.36 -3.99
CA LEU A 55 -0.13 -5.37 -4.04
C LEU A 55 0.18 -4.15 -3.16
N ALA A 56 0.69 -4.38 -1.94
CA ALA A 56 1.08 -3.30 -1.03
C ALA A 56 2.20 -2.43 -1.63
N MET A 57 3.21 -3.03 -2.25
CA MET A 57 4.28 -2.29 -2.94
C MET A 57 3.73 -1.44 -4.09
N ARG A 58 2.89 -2.04 -4.96
CA ARG A 58 2.21 -1.31 -6.04
C ARG A 58 1.44 -0.11 -5.51
N ASP A 59 0.61 -0.33 -4.49
CA ASP A 59 -0.26 0.70 -3.93
C ASP A 59 0.54 1.78 -3.17
N ASN A 60 1.66 1.41 -2.55
CA ASN A 60 2.60 2.35 -1.94
C ASN A 60 3.23 3.27 -2.99
N LEU A 61 3.74 2.71 -4.10
CA LEU A 61 4.28 3.52 -5.21
C LEU A 61 3.20 4.42 -5.82
N GLN A 62 1.97 3.92 -5.98
CA GLN A 62 0.86 4.74 -6.45
C GLN A 62 0.55 5.91 -5.51
N SER A 63 0.55 5.68 -4.19
CA SER A 63 0.42 6.75 -3.19
C SER A 63 1.54 7.80 -3.32
N LEU A 64 2.80 7.37 -3.56
CA LEU A 64 3.91 8.30 -3.80
C LEU A 64 3.74 9.12 -5.08
N TYR A 65 3.23 8.52 -6.16
CA TYR A 65 3.00 9.25 -7.40
C TYR A 65 1.84 10.25 -7.29
N LEU A 66 0.79 9.91 -6.53
CA LEU A 66 -0.26 10.86 -6.19
C LEU A 66 0.29 12.02 -5.35
N LEU A 67 1.14 11.73 -4.36
CA LEU A 67 1.81 12.75 -3.56
C LEU A 67 2.70 13.66 -4.42
N MET A 68 3.44 13.08 -5.38
CA MET A 68 4.28 13.83 -6.31
C MET A 68 3.48 14.86 -7.10
N ASN A 69 2.35 14.44 -7.70
CA ASN A 69 1.47 15.34 -8.45
C ASN A 69 0.99 16.50 -7.57
N LYS A 70 0.49 16.18 -6.37
CA LYS A 70 0.01 17.19 -5.42
C LYS A 70 1.12 18.14 -4.98
N LEU A 71 2.34 17.65 -4.80
CA LEU A 71 3.49 18.46 -4.44
C LEU A 71 3.89 19.40 -5.58
N TYR A 72 3.89 18.96 -6.85
CA TYR A 72 4.15 19.87 -7.97
C TYR A 72 3.09 20.96 -8.09
N LEU A 73 1.81 20.62 -7.94
CA LEU A 73 0.72 21.61 -7.97
C LEU A 73 0.89 22.68 -6.88
N ARG A 74 1.39 22.27 -5.71
CA ARG A 74 1.60 23.17 -4.57
C ARG A 74 2.96 23.88 -4.60
N ASN A 75 3.90 23.42 -5.41
CA ASN A 75 5.26 23.94 -5.54
C ASN A 75 5.65 24.09 -7.02
N PRO A 76 4.99 24.99 -7.77
CA PRO A 76 5.18 25.10 -9.22
C PRO A 76 6.61 25.49 -9.63
N ASN A 77 7.36 26.17 -8.77
CA ASN A 77 8.77 26.48 -8.99
C ASN A 77 9.64 25.22 -9.11
N GLN A 78 9.27 24.13 -8.44
CA GLN A 78 10.02 22.86 -8.48
C GLN A 78 9.89 22.19 -9.85
N LEU A 79 8.75 22.35 -10.51
CA LEU A 79 8.58 21.89 -11.89
C LEU A 79 9.56 22.62 -12.83
N THR A 80 9.72 23.93 -12.67
CA THR A 80 10.71 24.68 -13.45
C THR A 80 12.13 24.19 -13.21
N LEU A 81 12.49 23.89 -11.96
CA LEU A 81 13.80 23.34 -11.59
C LEU A 81 14.06 21.92 -12.13
N SER A 82 12.99 21.17 -12.42
CA SER A 82 13.11 19.82 -12.98
C SER A 82 13.62 19.81 -14.43
N GLY A 83 13.47 20.93 -15.15
CA GLY A 83 13.82 21.04 -16.56
C GLY A 83 12.85 20.33 -17.52
N TYR A 84 11.76 19.74 -17.02
CA TYR A 84 10.73 19.12 -17.86
C TYR A 84 9.69 20.13 -18.35
N LEU A 85 9.05 19.80 -19.48
CA LEU A 85 8.03 20.63 -20.11
C LEU A 85 6.76 20.76 -19.26
N ASP A 86 6.34 19.66 -18.64
CA ASP A 86 5.11 19.57 -17.85
C ASP A 86 5.26 18.57 -16.69
N ALA A 87 4.35 18.67 -15.71
CA ALA A 87 4.35 17.82 -14.53
C ALA A 87 4.19 16.33 -14.90
N ALA A 88 3.35 16.00 -15.88
CA ALA A 88 3.11 14.62 -16.30
C ALA A 88 4.40 13.94 -16.82
N THR A 89 5.24 14.70 -17.52
CA THR A 89 6.54 14.24 -18.02
C THR A 89 7.53 14.09 -16.87
N ALA A 90 7.60 15.05 -15.96
CA ALA A 90 8.42 14.94 -14.75
C ALA A 90 8.05 13.68 -13.95
N GLU A 91 6.76 13.50 -13.67
CA GLU A 91 6.23 12.34 -12.95
C GLU A 91 6.58 11.01 -13.63
N ARG A 92 6.44 10.94 -14.97
CA ARG A 92 6.78 9.74 -15.74
C ARG A 92 8.27 9.41 -15.63
N GLN A 93 9.14 10.40 -15.76
CA GLN A 93 10.59 10.18 -15.68
C GLN A 93 11.03 9.75 -14.27
N ILE A 94 10.45 10.36 -13.23
CA ILE A 94 10.73 9.98 -11.84
C ILE A 94 10.21 8.58 -11.53
N ARG A 95 9.01 8.22 -12.01
CA ARG A 95 8.46 6.86 -11.93
C ARG A 95 9.41 5.84 -12.56
N ILE A 96 9.83 6.09 -13.80
CA ILE A 96 10.80 5.24 -14.52
C ILE A 96 12.09 5.10 -13.71
N ALA A 97 12.61 6.21 -13.18
CA ALA A 97 13.83 6.18 -12.39
C ALA A 97 13.70 5.33 -11.10
N ILE A 98 12.54 5.40 -10.43
CA ILE A 98 12.26 4.58 -9.24
C ILE A 98 12.12 3.11 -9.63
N GLU A 99 11.20 2.79 -10.54
CA GLU A 99 10.81 1.41 -10.88
C GLU A 99 11.92 0.64 -11.59
N GLN A 100 12.68 1.32 -12.47
CA GLN A 100 13.84 0.74 -13.15
C GLN A 100 15.14 0.94 -12.38
N ARG A 101 15.06 1.49 -11.16
CA ARG A 101 16.20 1.73 -10.26
C ARG A 101 17.32 2.56 -10.90
N GLN A 102 17.01 3.45 -11.84
CA GLN A 102 17.96 4.35 -12.46
C GLN A 102 18.33 5.51 -11.52
N PRO A 103 19.55 6.05 -11.59
CA PRO A 103 19.93 7.23 -10.81
C PRO A 103 19.20 8.48 -11.33
N LEU A 104 18.93 9.43 -10.44
CA LEU A 104 18.54 10.79 -10.82
C LEU A 104 19.79 11.67 -10.91
N PRO A 105 20.11 12.27 -12.07
CA PRO A 105 21.35 13.04 -12.26
C PRO A 105 21.58 14.12 -11.20
N GLN A 106 20.54 14.85 -10.80
CA GLN A 106 20.61 15.91 -9.80
C GLN A 106 20.99 15.43 -8.39
N LEU A 107 20.85 14.12 -8.10
CA LEU A 107 21.22 13.50 -6.82
C LEU A 107 22.63 12.87 -6.85
N GLY A 108 23.26 12.80 -8.02
CA GLY A 108 24.51 12.06 -8.21
C GLY A 108 24.33 10.58 -7.87
N ASN A 109 25.25 10.03 -7.06
CA ASN A 109 25.20 8.63 -6.63
C ASN A 109 24.32 8.38 -5.39
N ARG A 110 23.65 9.41 -4.86
CA ARG A 110 22.85 9.28 -3.64
C ARG A 110 21.50 8.62 -3.94
N ARG A 111 21.10 7.67 -3.10
CA ARG A 111 19.80 6.98 -3.12
C ARG A 111 19.22 6.90 -1.70
N ASP A 112 17.98 6.45 -1.59
CA ASP A 112 17.32 6.19 -0.31
C ASP A 112 17.43 7.38 0.66
N LEU A 113 17.76 7.14 1.94
CA LEU A 113 17.88 8.18 2.96
C LEU A 113 18.99 9.21 2.68
N ALA A 114 20.05 8.82 1.97
CA ALA A 114 21.12 9.75 1.59
C ALA A 114 20.62 10.75 0.53
N ALA A 115 19.79 10.29 -0.41
CA ALA A 115 19.09 11.17 -1.34
C ALA A 115 18.09 12.07 -0.62
N LEU A 116 17.32 11.53 0.33
CA LEU A 116 16.35 12.32 1.10
C LEU A 116 17.02 13.45 1.88
N SER A 117 18.10 13.12 2.59
CA SER A 117 18.87 14.11 3.37
C SER A 117 19.45 15.20 2.49
N TYR A 118 20.00 14.84 1.33
CA TYR A 118 20.51 15.82 0.36
C TYR A 118 19.40 16.66 -0.26
N ALA A 119 18.29 16.05 -0.68
CA ALA A 119 17.13 16.73 -1.27
C ALA A 119 16.50 17.78 -0.34
N LEU A 120 16.66 17.62 0.99
CA LEU A 120 16.17 18.55 2.01
C LEU A 120 17.27 19.41 2.63
N SER A 121 18.47 19.41 2.03
CA SER A 121 19.60 20.23 2.43
C SER A 121 19.60 21.60 1.73
N PRO A 122 20.18 22.66 2.33
CA PRO A 122 20.33 23.96 1.68
C PRO A 122 21.16 23.91 0.38
N GLU A 123 22.09 22.96 0.27
CA GLU A 123 23.01 22.83 -0.87
C GLU A 123 22.33 22.33 -2.13
N PHE A 124 21.22 21.61 -1.99
CA PHE A 124 20.50 21.05 -3.13
C PHE A 124 19.69 22.12 -3.87
N ARG A 125 19.95 22.27 -5.17
CA ARG A 125 19.31 23.29 -6.04
C ARG A 125 18.43 22.72 -7.15
N GLY A 126 18.27 21.40 -7.20
CA GLY A 126 17.43 20.74 -8.20
C GLY A 126 15.96 20.71 -7.78
N ASP A 127 15.19 19.92 -8.52
CA ASP A 127 13.78 19.65 -8.22
C ASP A 127 13.65 18.84 -6.94
N ARG A 128 13.23 19.49 -5.85
CA ARG A 128 13.04 18.89 -4.53
C ARG A 128 11.85 17.94 -4.49
N VAL A 129 10.80 18.18 -5.27
CA VAL A 129 9.63 17.28 -5.33
C VAL A 129 10.06 15.94 -5.89
N GLY A 130 10.69 15.95 -7.06
CA GLY A 130 11.14 14.73 -7.70
C GLY A 130 12.22 14.00 -6.90
N ALA A 131 13.17 14.75 -6.32
CA ALA A 131 14.21 14.19 -5.48
C ALA A 131 13.66 13.53 -4.20
N PHE A 132 12.70 14.18 -3.53
CA PHE A 132 12.05 13.66 -2.32
C PHE A 132 11.29 12.36 -2.60
N ILE A 133 10.45 12.36 -3.66
CA ILE A 133 9.68 11.18 -4.05
C ILE A 133 10.59 10.03 -4.50
N TYR A 134 11.64 10.34 -5.27
CA TYR A 134 12.64 9.34 -5.66
C TYR A 134 13.35 8.73 -4.46
N ALA A 135 13.78 9.54 -3.50
CA ALA A 135 14.46 9.06 -2.30
C ALA A 135 13.59 8.08 -1.51
N ILE A 136 12.30 8.41 -1.36
CA ILE A 136 11.35 7.54 -0.68
C ILE A 136 11.06 6.28 -1.50
N GLY A 137 10.74 6.41 -2.79
CA GLY A 137 10.42 5.27 -3.65
C GLY A 137 11.58 4.29 -3.78
N SER A 138 12.81 4.79 -3.94
CA SER A 138 14.02 3.96 -3.94
C SER A 138 14.21 3.25 -2.60
N MET A 139 14.02 3.94 -1.47
CA MET A 139 14.10 3.32 -0.15
C MET A 139 13.07 2.19 0.02
N LEU A 140 11.82 2.37 -0.44
CA LEU A 140 10.82 1.32 -0.38
C LEU A 140 11.26 0.09 -1.18
N ILE A 141 11.72 0.27 -2.41
CA ILE A 141 12.24 -0.83 -3.24
C ILE A 141 13.44 -1.51 -2.57
N THR A 142 14.37 -0.73 -1.99
CA THR A 142 15.52 -1.25 -1.26
C THR A 142 15.10 -2.08 -0.04
N ALA A 143 14.14 -1.60 0.76
CA ALA A 143 13.61 -2.32 1.92
C ALA A 143 12.94 -3.66 1.52
N HIS A 144 12.43 -3.75 0.29
CA HIS A 144 11.86 -4.97 -0.27
C HIS A 144 12.86 -5.78 -1.12
N GLY A 145 14.16 -5.67 -0.84
CA GLY A 145 15.18 -6.48 -1.51
C GLY A 145 15.35 -6.16 -3.01
N GLY A 146 15.03 -4.94 -3.42
CA GLY A 146 15.25 -4.46 -4.78
C GLY A 146 14.18 -4.86 -5.79
N ARG A 147 13.01 -5.33 -5.36
CA ARG A 147 11.93 -5.86 -6.20
C ARG A 147 10.61 -5.11 -5.99
N THR A 148 9.71 -5.24 -6.96
CA THR A 148 8.34 -4.71 -6.90
C THR A 148 7.25 -5.79 -6.98
N GLU A 149 7.62 -7.00 -7.36
CA GLU A 149 6.80 -8.21 -7.31
C GLU A 149 7.57 -9.28 -6.52
N PHE A 150 6.88 -10.08 -5.73
CA PHE A 150 7.48 -11.05 -4.81
C PHE A 150 6.92 -12.44 -5.06
N TYR A 151 7.77 -13.45 -4.95
CA TYR A 151 7.44 -14.84 -5.20
C TYR A 151 7.90 -15.72 -4.04
N MET A 152 7.46 -16.98 -4.02
CA MET A 152 7.81 -17.97 -2.97
C MET A 152 9.32 -18.11 -2.69
N THR A 153 10.16 -17.82 -3.67
CA THR A 153 11.62 -17.91 -3.57
C THR A 153 12.27 -16.66 -2.98
N ASP A 154 11.52 -15.56 -2.84
CA ASP A 154 12.03 -14.31 -2.32
C ASP A 154 11.93 -14.27 -0.80
N THR A 155 12.83 -13.49 -0.19
CA THR A 155 12.85 -13.26 1.25
C THR A 155 12.66 -11.77 1.51
N LEU A 156 11.76 -11.44 2.42
CA LEU A 156 11.48 -10.08 2.87
C LEU A 156 11.73 -10.00 4.36
N ASP A 157 12.61 -9.09 4.78
CA ASP A 157 12.96 -8.89 6.17
C ASP A 157 11.90 -7.98 6.86
N PRO A 158 11.13 -8.48 7.85
CA PRO A 158 10.13 -7.68 8.56
C PRO A 158 10.72 -6.40 9.17
N LEU A 159 11.97 -6.45 9.66
CA LEU A 159 12.64 -5.31 10.27
C LEU A 159 12.92 -4.21 9.25
N PHE A 160 13.31 -4.56 8.02
CA PHE A 160 13.53 -3.56 6.97
C PHE A 160 12.23 -2.91 6.51
N ILE A 161 11.13 -3.66 6.44
CA ILE A 161 9.80 -3.11 6.14
C ILE A 161 9.33 -2.17 7.26
N ASN A 162 9.49 -2.57 8.52
CA ASN A 162 9.17 -1.71 9.67
C ASN A 162 10.02 -0.43 9.68
N ASN A 163 11.33 -0.55 9.44
CA ASN A 163 12.22 0.60 9.34
C ASN A 163 11.80 1.54 8.20
N ALA A 164 11.34 1.00 7.07
CA ALA A 164 10.78 1.82 5.99
C ALA A 164 9.56 2.61 6.47
N ALA A 165 8.63 2.00 7.20
CA ALA A 165 7.47 2.70 7.78
C ALA A 165 7.89 3.87 8.68
N ARG A 166 8.82 3.63 9.61
CA ARG A 166 9.36 4.67 10.51
C ARG A 166 10.08 5.79 9.73
N ASN A 167 10.76 5.45 8.64
CA ASN A 167 11.41 6.44 7.80
C ASN A 167 10.41 7.28 7.01
N ILE A 168 9.29 6.72 6.56
CA ILE A 168 8.21 7.51 5.93
C ILE A 168 7.67 8.55 6.91
N GLU A 169 7.40 8.18 8.16
CA GLU A 169 6.94 9.14 9.17
C GLU A 169 7.93 10.27 9.39
N LYS A 170 9.22 9.94 9.52
CA LYS A 170 10.29 10.95 9.64
C LYS A 170 10.33 11.84 8.40
N ALA A 171 10.17 11.28 7.20
CA ALA A 171 10.13 12.06 5.96
C ALA A 171 8.92 12.99 5.90
N THR A 172 7.73 12.53 6.34
CA THR A 172 6.52 13.35 6.45
C THR A 172 6.71 14.50 7.45
N TRP A 173 7.33 14.23 8.60
CA TRP A 173 7.69 15.27 9.55
C TRP A 173 8.68 16.27 8.93
N MET A 174 9.78 15.80 8.33
CA MET A 174 10.77 16.68 7.69
C MET A 174 10.15 17.55 6.59
N LEU A 175 9.23 17.00 5.78
CA LEU A 175 8.53 17.76 4.73
C LEU A 175 7.75 18.96 5.30
N SER A 176 7.23 18.84 6.52
CA SER A 176 6.47 19.91 7.19
C SER A 176 7.34 20.91 7.96
N GLN A 177 8.62 20.59 8.21
CA GLN A 177 9.47 21.37 9.12
C GLN A 177 10.70 21.97 8.45
N ARG A 178 11.18 21.41 7.34
CA ARG A 178 12.42 21.86 6.70
C ARG A 178 12.23 23.22 6.04
N GLN A 179 13.07 24.17 6.43
CA GLN A 179 13.06 25.55 5.96
C GLN A 179 14.40 25.94 5.33
N ASP A 180 14.37 26.96 4.48
CA ASP A 180 15.56 27.63 3.96
C ASP A 180 16.16 28.62 4.98
N ALA A 181 17.23 29.30 4.57
CA ALA A 181 17.91 30.29 5.42
C ALA A 181 17.03 31.51 5.79
N ASN A 182 15.92 31.73 5.08
CA ASN A 182 14.97 32.82 5.34
C ASN A 182 13.78 32.37 6.19
N GLY A 183 13.75 31.10 6.64
CA GLY A 183 12.65 30.53 7.41
C GLY A 183 11.45 30.09 6.57
N VAL A 184 11.57 30.04 5.24
CA VAL A 184 10.50 29.59 4.33
C VAL A 184 10.60 28.07 4.15
N LEU A 185 9.47 27.37 4.19
CA LEU A 185 9.44 25.91 3.95
C LEU A 185 10.07 25.56 2.60
N LEU A 186 10.90 24.50 2.57
CA LEU A 186 11.53 24.01 1.35
C LEU A 186 10.51 23.43 0.36
N LEU A 187 9.44 22.84 0.88
CA LEU A 187 8.31 22.30 0.12
C LEU A 187 7.01 22.55 0.89
N PHE A 188 6.06 23.23 0.24
CA PHE A 188 4.72 23.43 0.76
C PHE A 188 3.89 22.15 0.58
N SER A 189 3.30 21.64 1.66
CA SER A 189 2.55 20.38 1.66
C SER A 189 1.21 20.51 2.37
N ASN A 190 1.11 20.10 3.64
CA ASN A 190 -0.09 20.31 4.43
C ASN A 190 -0.26 21.79 4.79
N GLU A 191 -1.51 22.18 5.05
CA GLU A 191 -1.87 23.52 5.47
C GLU A 191 -2.91 23.44 6.58
N ILE A 192 -2.74 24.26 7.60
CA ILE A 192 -3.75 24.52 8.62
C ILE A 192 -3.79 26.05 8.74
N SER A 193 -4.86 26.67 8.25
CA SER A 193 -5.10 28.10 8.32
C SER A 193 -6.50 28.38 8.89
N GLU A 194 -6.81 29.66 9.14
CA GLU A 194 -8.15 30.07 9.58
C GLU A 194 -9.23 29.80 8.51
N GLU A 195 -8.82 29.72 7.24
CA GLU A 195 -9.70 29.49 6.08
C GLU A 195 -9.97 27.99 5.83
N GLY A 196 -9.23 27.10 6.50
CA GLY A 196 -9.42 25.66 6.42
C GLY A 196 -8.13 24.85 6.65
N SER A 197 -8.25 23.52 6.59
CA SER A 197 -7.09 22.63 6.69
C SER A 197 -7.03 21.67 5.50
N ASN A 198 -5.82 21.49 4.96
CA ASN A 198 -5.50 20.49 3.96
C ASN A 198 -4.48 19.50 4.54
N LEU A 199 -5.01 18.40 5.08
CA LEU A 199 -4.22 17.29 5.62
C LEU A 199 -4.04 16.15 4.61
N SER A 200 -4.38 16.39 3.34
CA SER A 200 -4.46 15.33 2.35
C SER A 200 -3.09 14.72 2.00
N PHE A 201 -1.96 15.38 2.32
CA PHE A 201 -0.62 14.79 2.19
C PHE A 201 -0.34 13.86 3.37
N ALA A 202 -0.61 14.31 4.60
CA ALA A 202 -0.46 13.49 5.80
C ALA A 202 -1.30 12.20 5.72
N VAL A 203 -2.55 12.30 5.24
CA VAL A 203 -3.42 11.14 5.02
C VAL A 203 -2.81 10.14 4.04
N GLU A 204 -2.23 10.63 2.93
CA GLU A 204 -1.67 9.74 1.91
C GLU A 204 -0.39 9.05 2.40
N PHE A 205 0.48 9.75 3.15
CA PHE A 205 1.61 9.11 3.84
C PHE A 205 1.15 8.10 4.89
N GLY A 206 0.10 8.41 5.65
CA GLY A 206 -0.48 7.50 6.64
C GLY A 206 -0.93 6.17 6.04
N LYS A 207 -1.48 6.17 4.82
CA LYS A 207 -1.81 4.93 4.09
C LYS A 207 -0.57 4.09 3.77
N VAL A 208 0.53 4.73 3.38
CA VAL A 208 1.80 4.04 3.10
C VAL A 208 2.35 3.42 4.40
N VAL A 209 2.39 4.19 5.48
CA VAL A 209 2.83 3.71 6.81
C VAL A 209 1.98 2.52 7.25
N ALA A 210 0.66 2.62 7.20
CA ALA A 210 -0.24 1.55 7.62
C ALA A 210 -0.05 0.25 6.81
N ARG A 211 0.17 0.34 5.49
CA ARG A 211 0.44 -0.84 4.65
C ARG A 211 1.78 -1.48 4.99
N LEU A 212 2.81 -0.68 5.28
CA LEU A 212 4.14 -1.18 5.66
C LEU A 212 4.10 -1.83 7.04
N ASP A 213 3.45 -1.21 8.02
CA ASP A 213 3.31 -1.77 9.38
C ASP A 213 2.56 -3.11 9.34
N LEU A 214 1.42 -3.18 8.63
CA LEU A 214 0.65 -4.42 8.47
C LEU A 214 1.48 -5.50 7.76
N LEU A 215 2.22 -5.14 6.70
CA LEU A 215 3.07 -6.09 6.00
C LEU A 215 4.19 -6.63 6.91
N ALA A 216 4.81 -5.77 7.72
CA ALA A 216 5.84 -6.19 8.67
C ALA A 216 5.29 -7.21 9.68
N GLU A 217 4.10 -6.98 10.26
CA GLU A 217 3.45 -7.94 11.15
C GLU A 217 3.12 -9.28 10.47
N LEU A 218 2.60 -9.24 9.24
CA LEU A 218 2.28 -10.45 8.49
C LEU A 218 3.53 -11.27 8.14
N LEU A 219 4.64 -10.59 7.83
CA LEU A 219 5.92 -11.25 7.58
C LEU A 219 6.47 -11.88 8.86
N ASP A 220 6.44 -11.19 9.99
CA ASP A 220 6.87 -11.72 11.28
C ASP A 220 6.06 -12.97 11.69
N GLU A 221 4.74 -12.90 11.54
CA GLU A 221 3.84 -14.02 11.81
C GLU A 221 4.11 -15.23 10.89
N ARG A 222 4.43 -14.98 9.60
CA ARG A 222 4.83 -16.03 8.67
C ARG A 222 6.08 -16.76 9.16
N TYR A 223 7.12 -16.03 9.56
CA TYR A 223 8.36 -16.64 10.05
C TYR A 223 8.15 -17.40 11.36
N ARG A 224 7.36 -16.84 12.28
CA ARG A 224 6.97 -17.52 13.53
C ARG A 224 6.26 -18.85 13.25
N ARG A 225 5.31 -18.88 12.31
CA ARG A 225 4.59 -20.10 11.92
C ARG A 225 5.47 -21.14 11.27
N ILE A 226 6.40 -20.74 10.39
CA ILE A 226 7.36 -21.66 9.78
C ILE A 226 8.20 -22.34 10.87
N GLY A 227 8.70 -21.57 11.85
CA GLY A 227 9.44 -22.11 12.98
C GLY A 227 8.62 -23.08 13.85
N LEU A 228 7.36 -22.72 14.17
CA LEU A 228 6.46 -23.58 14.94
C LEU A 228 6.10 -24.88 14.22
N ASN A 229 5.79 -24.82 12.93
CA ASN A 229 5.46 -25.99 12.13
C ASN A 229 6.66 -26.94 12.01
N TYR A 230 7.88 -26.39 11.90
CA TYR A 230 9.11 -27.18 11.92
C TYR A 230 9.38 -27.83 13.29
N ALA A 231 9.17 -27.11 14.39
CA ALA A 231 9.29 -27.69 15.72
C ALA A 231 8.25 -28.80 15.96
N GLN A 232 7.00 -28.60 15.53
CA GLN A 232 5.95 -29.62 15.59
C GLN A 232 6.30 -30.87 14.76
N SER A 233 6.84 -30.70 13.55
CA SER A 233 7.22 -31.85 12.71
C SER A 233 8.35 -32.67 13.34
N LEU A 234 9.34 -32.03 13.98
CA LEU A 234 10.39 -32.72 14.74
C LEU A 234 9.85 -33.46 15.97
N LEU A 235 8.91 -32.85 16.72
CA LEU A 235 8.28 -33.50 17.87
C LEU A 235 7.47 -34.74 17.46
N LEU A 236 6.72 -34.66 16.36
CA LEU A 236 5.91 -35.76 15.84
C LEU A 236 6.75 -36.87 15.20
N MET A 237 7.96 -36.58 14.70
CA MET A 237 8.90 -37.61 14.23
C MET A 237 9.39 -38.54 15.37
N ASN A 238 9.35 -38.08 16.62
CA ASN A 238 9.69 -38.91 17.79
C ASN A 238 8.54 -39.76 18.32
N PHE A 239 7.32 -39.57 17.82
CA PHE A 239 6.19 -40.44 18.14
C PHE A 239 5.97 -41.44 17.00
N LEU A 240 6.16 -42.73 17.29
CA LEU A 240 5.71 -43.79 16.37
C LEU A 240 4.18 -43.77 16.31
N PRO A 241 3.55 -43.97 15.13
CA PRO A 241 2.10 -44.04 15.04
C PRO A 241 1.60 -45.20 15.90
N VAL A 242 0.70 -44.90 16.85
CA VAL A 242 -0.11 -45.90 17.54
C VAL A 242 -1.44 -45.99 16.81
N GLN A 243 -1.74 -47.20 16.33
CA GLN A 243 -3.00 -47.55 15.68
C GLN A 243 -4.18 -47.38 16.63
#